data_AF-A0A975I344-F1
#
_entry.id   AF-A0A975I344-F1
#
_cell.length_a   1.000
_cell.length_b   1.000
_cell.length_c   1.000
_cell.angle_alpha   90.00
_cell.angle_beta   90.00
_cell.angle_gamma   90.00
#
_symmetry.space_group_name_H-M   'P 1'
#
loop_
_entity.id
_entity.type
_entity.pdbx_description
1 polymer ?
#
loop_
_entity_poly.entity_id
_entity_poly.type
_entity_poly.pdbx_seq_one_letter_code
_entity_poly.pdbx_strand_id
1 'polypeptide(L)'
;MLGNAQVNRITGSANDGEARIEGFPNSGDPLLTTYGGGATPNNADNSGILRYVSIRFGGFEFAANNEINGLTLGGVGNGTIIENVEVISNSDDGVEFFGGTVNTKRIAVAFCQDGASTSTKATPDSTSSGSRSRTTTRRSETMAASGTAETATASASRPSRSRRSTT
;
A
#
# COMPACT_ATOMS: atom_id res chain seq x y z
N MET A 1 13.72 2.62 -7.01
CA MET A 1 14.50 3.11 -8.17
C MET A 1 14.00 4.49 -8.52
N LEU A 2 14.92 5.45 -8.68
CA LEU A 2 14.61 6.83 -9.02
C LEU A 2 15.19 7.12 -10.41
N GLY A 3 14.41 7.75 -11.28
CA GLY A 3 14.80 8.10 -12.64
C GLY A 3 14.42 9.53 -13.01
N ASN A 4 14.77 9.92 -14.24
CA ASN A 4 14.55 11.27 -14.78
C ASN A 4 13.42 11.35 -15.82
N ALA A 5 12.59 10.31 -15.94
CA ALA A 5 11.41 10.36 -16.81
C ALA A 5 10.35 11.32 -16.29
N GLN A 6 9.41 11.67 -17.16
CA GLN A 6 8.37 12.64 -16.85
C GLN A 6 7.48 12.14 -15.71
N VAL A 7 7.21 13.03 -14.76
CA VAL A 7 6.26 12.80 -13.68
C VAL A 7 5.15 13.84 -13.75
N ASN A 8 3.93 13.43 -13.43
CA ASN A 8 2.80 14.34 -13.36
C ASN A 8 2.69 14.91 -11.94
N ARG A 9 3.58 15.83 -11.58
CA ARG A 9 3.53 16.56 -10.30
C ARG A 9 3.30 18.04 -10.55
N ILE A 10 2.16 18.51 -10.06
CA ILE A 10 1.82 19.94 -9.98
C ILE A 10 2.18 20.41 -8.57
N THR A 11 3.10 21.37 -8.46
CA THR A 11 3.30 22.13 -7.22
C THR A 11 2.73 23.53 -7.45
N GLY A 12 1.61 23.86 -6.80
CA GLY A 12 0.93 25.13 -7.07
C GLY A 12 0.31 25.18 -8.47
N SER A 13 0.72 26.13 -9.32
CA SER A 13 0.23 26.27 -10.71
C SER A 13 1.25 25.86 -11.78
N ALA A 14 2.38 25.27 -11.40
CA ALA A 14 3.42 24.81 -12.31
C ALA A 14 3.64 23.29 -12.18
N ASN A 15 3.87 22.64 -13.32
CA ASN A 15 4.43 21.30 -13.34
C ASN A 15 5.95 21.43 -13.21
N ASP A 16 6.47 21.28 -11.99
CA ASP A 16 7.92 21.39 -11.75
C ASP A 16 8.68 20.18 -12.29
N GLY A 17 7.97 19.09 -12.65
CA GLY A 17 8.53 17.91 -13.31
C GLY A 17 9.47 17.08 -12.42
N GLU A 18 9.59 17.42 -11.15
CA GLU A 18 10.44 16.78 -10.15
C GLU A 18 9.66 16.63 -8.84
N ALA A 19 9.95 15.58 -8.09
CA ALA A 19 9.23 15.19 -6.88
C ALA A 19 10.17 14.48 -5.90
N ARG A 20 9.73 14.32 -4.64
CA ARG A 20 10.48 13.60 -3.60
C ARG A 20 9.66 12.44 -3.06
N ILE A 21 10.32 11.31 -2.82
CA ILE A 21 9.72 10.14 -2.17
C ILE A 21 9.20 10.58 -0.79
N GLU A 22 7.98 10.15 -0.46
CA GLU A 22 7.35 10.48 0.81
C GLU A 22 7.99 9.74 1.99
N GLY A 23 7.67 10.15 3.21
CA GLY A 23 8.19 9.55 4.45
C GLY A 23 9.62 9.95 4.83
N PHE A 24 10.41 10.53 3.91
CA PHE A 24 11.77 11.00 4.22
C PHE A 24 11.81 12.45 4.71
N PRO A 25 12.69 12.78 5.68
CA PRO A 25 12.84 14.15 6.15
C PRO A 25 13.43 15.07 5.06
N ASN A 26 13.14 16.37 5.16
CA ASN A 26 13.72 17.39 4.28
C ASN A 26 15.21 17.66 4.57
N SER A 27 15.75 17.07 5.63
CA SER A 27 17.16 17.10 5.98
C SER A 27 17.85 15.81 5.52
N GLY A 28 18.51 15.84 4.37
CA GLY A 28 19.22 14.69 3.80
C GLY A 28 19.77 15.01 2.41
N ASP A 29 20.53 14.09 1.82
CA ASP A 29 20.96 14.22 0.43
C ASP A 29 19.73 14.13 -0.49
N PRO A 30 19.36 15.21 -1.20
CA PRO A 30 18.21 15.20 -2.09
C PRO A 30 18.34 14.14 -3.19
N LEU A 31 19.55 13.78 -3.62
CA LEU A 31 19.77 12.78 -4.67
C LEU A 31 19.25 11.38 -4.29
N LEU A 32 19.08 11.10 -3.00
CA LEU A 32 18.57 9.81 -2.52
C LEU A 32 17.04 9.73 -2.50
N THR A 33 16.34 10.86 -2.63
CA THR A 33 14.87 10.92 -2.50
C THR A 33 14.19 11.61 -3.66
N THR A 34 14.92 12.35 -4.49
CA THR A 34 14.36 13.14 -5.58
C THR A 34 14.30 12.34 -6.88
N TYR A 35 13.20 12.48 -7.62
CA TYR A 35 12.95 11.80 -8.88
C TYR A 35 12.16 12.70 -9.84
N GLY A 36 12.21 12.37 -11.13
CA GLY A 36 11.64 13.17 -12.21
C GLY A 36 12.68 14.12 -12.80
N GLY A 37 12.70 14.27 -14.13
CA GLY A 37 13.71 15.05 -14.85
C GLY A 37 13.46 16.55 -14.92
N GLY A 38 12.61 17.09 -14.03
CA GLY A 38 12.31 18.51 -13.94
C GLY A 38 11.70 19.06 -15.23
N ALA A 39 12.15 20.26 -15.62
CA ALA A 39 11.71 20.93 -16.85
C ALA A 39 12.13 20.20 -18.15
N THR A 40 13.07 19.26 -18.08
CA THR A 40 13.62 18.53 -19.24
C THR A 40 13.62 17.02 -18.97
N PRO A 41 12.43 16.38 -18.86
CA PRO A 41 12.35 14.97 -18.54
C PRO A 41 12.85 14.11 -19.71
N ASN A 42 13.47 12.98 -19.40
CA ASN A 42 13.89 11.99 -20.39
C ASN A 42 13.09 10.68 -20.20
N ASN A 43 12.05 10.51 -21.00
CA ASN A 43 11.22 9.31 -20.95
C ASN A 43 11.95 8.02 -21.38
N ALA A 44 13.12 8.14 -22.01
CA ALA A 44 13.99 7.03 -22.36
C ALA A 44 15.09 6.77 -21.32
N ASP A 45 14.96 7.32 -20.11
CA ASP A 45 15.90 7.07 -19.01
C ASP A 45 16.12 5.58 -18.79
N ASN A 46 17.37 5.24 -18.50
CA ASN A 46 17.75 3.91 -18.08
C ASN A 46 18.25 3.98 -16.63
N SER A 47 17.33 3.74 -15.70
CA SER A 47 17.61 3.67 -14.28
C SER A 47 18.18 2.30 -13.86
N GLY A 48 18.44 1.40 -14.82
CA GLY A 48 19.10 0.11 -14.63
C GLY A 48 18.26 -1.11 -15.01
N ILE A 49 18.63 -2.26 -14.44
CA ILE A 49 17.95 -3.54 -14.65
C ILE A 49 17.61 -4.15 -13.29
N LEU A 50 16.33 -4.44 -13.09
CA LEU A 50 15.82 -5.24 -11.97
C LEU A 50 15.17 -6.50 -12.53
N ARG A 51 15.85 -7.64 -12.40
CA ARG A 51 15.35 -8.90 -12.95
C ARG A 51 15.56 -10.07 -12.01
N TYR A 52 14.53 -10.91 -11.86
CA TYR A 52 14.54 -12.08 -10.96
C TYR A 52 14.84 -11.70 -9.50
N VAL A 53 14.13 -10.67 -9.01
CA VAL A 53 14.32 -10.15 -7.66
C VAL A 53 13.11 -10.51 -6.80
N SER A 54 13.39 -10.93 -5.57
CA SER A 54 12.38 -11.16 -4.56
C SER A 54 12.59 -10.21 -3.39
N ILE A 55 11.59 -9.39 -3.12
CA ILE A 55 11.57 -8.45 -2.01
C ILE A 55 10.60 -9.01 -0.99
N ARG A 56 11.06 -9.29 0.22
CA ARG A 56 10.26 -9.95 1.25
C ARG A 56 10.40 -9.28 2.59
N PHE A 57 9.31 -9.21 3.36
CA PHE A 57 9.30 -8.69 4.72
C PHE A 57 9.85 -7.26 4.79
N GLY A 58 9.60 -6.48 3.74
CA GLY A 58 9.96 -5.08 3.65
C GLY A 58 8.96 -4.18 4.37
N GLY A 59 9.23 -2.87 4.33
CA GLY A 59 8.39 -1.87 4.97
C GLY A 59 8.81 -1.61 6.41
N PHE A 60 8.76 -0.34 6.76
CA PHE A 60 9.04 0.17 8.09
C PHE A 60 8.15 1.40 8.30
N GLU A 61 7.41 1.44 9.40
CA GLU A 61 6.57 2.58 9.77
C GLU A 61 7.45 3.76 10.17
N PHE A 62 7.62 4.71 9.26
CA PHE A 62 8.41 5.92 9.48
C PHE A 62 7.62 6.95 10.32
N ALA A 63 6.30 6.98 10.14
CA ALA A 63 5.33 7.72 10.92
C ALA A 63 3.98 6.99 10.85
N ALA A 64 3.02 7.36 11.71
CA ALA A 64 1.70 6.72 11.74
C ALA A 64 1.03 6.73 10.34
N ASN A 65 0.77 5.53 9.81
CA ASN A 65 0.24 5.30 8.45
C ASN A 65 1.14 5.84 7.32
N ASN A 66 2.46 5.80 7.51
CA ASN A 66 3.44 6.14 6.49
C ASN A 66 4.59 5.14 6.57
N GLU A 67 4.42 4.05 5.86
CA GLU A 67 5.35 2.94 5.77
C GLU A 67 6.22 3.05 4.50
N ILE A 68 7.20 2.15 4.37
CA ILE A 68 8.04 2.08 3.17
C ILE A 68 7.46 1.04 2.22
N ASN A 69 7.29 1.41 0.95
CA ASN A 69 6.87 0.48 -0.10
C ASN A 69 7.90 -0.63 -0.36
N GLY A 70 7.43 -1.78 -0.83
CA GLY A 70 8.33 -2.89 -1.18
C GLY A 70 9.21 -2.56 -2.40
N LEU A 71 8.61 -1.99 -3.45
CA LEU A 71 9.32 -1.47 -4.61
C LEU A 71 8.75 -0.12 -5.04
N THR A 72 9.51 0.94 -4.77
CA THR A 72 9.22 2.29 -5.25
C THR A 72 9.83 2.54 -6.62
N LEU A 73 9.03 2.99 -7.59
CA LEU A 73 9.47 3.38 -8.94
C LEU A 73 9.10 4.84 -9.21
N GLY A 74 10.03 5.76 -8.93
CA GLY A 74 9.82 7.20 -9.13
C GLY A 74 10.45 7.69 -10.42
N GLY A 75 9.65 8.23 -11.34
CA GLY A 75 10.15 8.84 -12.59
C GLY A 75 11.00 7.88 -13.44
N VAL A 76 10.74 6.58 -13.39
CA VAL A 76 11.58 5.59 -14.09
C VAL A 76 11.24 5.56 -15.58
N GLY A 77 12.27 5.65 -16.44
CA GLY A 77 12.10 5.69 -17.89
C GLY A 77 11.92 4.33 -18.56
N ASN A 78 11.44 4.34 -19.80
CA ASN A 78 11.17 3.13 -20.59
C ASN A 78 12.42 2.43 -21.13
N GLY A 79 13.61 3.03 -20.94
CA GLY A 79 14.90 2.38 -21.16
C GLY A 79 15.30 1.42 -20.02
N THR A 80 14.57 1.44 -18.90
CA THR A 80 14.79 0.59 -17.72
C THR A 80 14.12 -0.77 -17.90
N ILE A 81 14.76 -1.83 -17.42
CA ILE A 81 14.19 -3.19 -17.44
C ILE A 81 13.73 -3.58 -16.04
N ILE A 82 12.43 -3.89 -15.88
CA ILE A 82 11.87 -4.44 -14.64
C ILE A 82 11.07 -5.71 -14.99
N GLU A 83 11.61 -6.88 -14.68
CA GLU A 83 11.03 -8.15 -15.11
C GLU A 83 11.20 -9.28 -14.07
N ASN A 84 10.17 -10.07 -13.78
CA ASN A 84 10.23 -11.14 -12.76
C ASN A 84 10.59 -10.62 -11.38
N VAL A 85 9.79 -9.69 -10.88
CA VAL A 85 9.97 -9.17 -9.53
C VAL A 85 8.78 -9.62 -8.71
N GLU A 86 9.04 -10.18 -7.54
CA GLU A 86 8.02 -10.48 -6.55
C GLU A 86 8.21 -9.64 -5.30
N VAL A 87 7.11 -9.17 -4.71
CA VAL A 87 7.08 -8.50 -3.43
C VAL A 87 6.13 -9.25 -2.51
N ILE A 88 6.62 -9.70 -1.36
CA ILE A 88 5.86 -10.53 -0.44
C ILE A 88 5.94 -9.99 0.99
N SER A 89 4.79 -9.86 1.65
CA SER A 89 4.71 -9.47 3.07
C SER A 89 5.37 -8.12 3.35
N ASN A 90 5.13 -7.13 2.50
CA ASN A 90 5.53 -5.75 2.78
C ASN A 90 4.56 -5.10 3.78
N SER A 91 5.08 -4.26 4.69
CA SER A 91 4.27 -3.52 5.67
C SER A 91 3.41 -2.42 5.03
N ASP A 92 3.72 -2.03 3.80
CA ASP A 92 3.00 -1.06 2.98
C ASP A 92 2.67 -1.66 1.59
N ASP A 93 2.32 -0.83 0.61
CA ASP A 93 2.21 -1.17 -0.80
C ASP A 93 3.37 -2.05 -1.30
N GLY A 94 3.03 -3.06 -2.10
CA GLY A 94 4.02 -3.98 -2.64
C GLY A 94 4.88 -3.33 -3.71
N VAL A 95 4.24 -2.67 -4.69
CA VAL A 95 4.91 -1.90 -5.74
C VAL A 95 4.14 -0.60 -5.95
N GLU A 96 4.85 0.52 -5.92
CA GLU A 96 4.26 1.84 -6.17
C GLU A 96 4.99 2.59 -7.28
N PHE A 97 4.21 3.15 -8.19
CA PHE A 97 4.70 3.96 -9.31
C PHE A 97 4.41 5.45 -9.07
N PHE A 98 5.48 6.23 -8.94
CA PHE A 98 5.41 7.68 -8.87
C PHE A 98 5.79 8.29 -10.23
N GLY A 99 4.87 8.17 -11.19
CA GLY A 99 5.08 8.65 -12.57
C GLY A 99 6.16 7.86 -13.33
N GLY A 100 6.67 8.44 -14.41
CA GLY A 100 7.61 7.79 -15.33
C GLY A 100 6.92 7.11 -16.51
N THR A 101 7.70 6.33 -17.25
CA THR A 101 7.28 5.66 -18.50
C THR A 101 7.73 4.20 -18.56
N VAL A 102 8.30 3.66 -17.49
CA VAL A 102 8.78 2.29 -17.41
C VAL A 102 7.68 1.27 -17.67
N ASN A 103 8.02 0.23 -18.44
CA ASN A 103 7.17 -0.94 -18.59
C ASN A 103 7.70 -2.06 -17.70
N THR A 104 6.81 -2.79 -17.04
CA THR A 104 7.16 -3.94 -16.19
C THR A 104 6.61 -5.23 -16.80
N LYS A 105 7.28 -6.37 -16.57
CA LYS A 105 6.76 -7.67 -16.99
C LYS A 105 6.86 -8.68 -15.85
N ARG A 106 5.77 -9.41 -15.59
CA ARG A 106 5.72 -10.47 -14.56
C ARG A 106 6.08 -9.91 -13.17
N ILE A 107 5.23 -9.03 -12.67
CA ILE A 107 5.26 -8.56 -11.29
C ILE A 107 4.28 -9.40 -10.46
N ALA A 108 4.72 -9.88 -9.30
CA ALA A 108 3.88 -10.58 -8.35
C ALA A 108 3.89 -9.83 -7.00
N VAL A 109 2.71 -9.61 -6.42
CA VAL A 109 2.58 -8.98 -5.09
C VAL A 109 1.68 -9.85 -4.23
N ALA A 110 2.09 -10.17 -3.01
CA ALA A 110 1.31 -11.01 -2.11
C ALA A 110 1.49 -10.62 -0.64
N PHE A 111 0.42 -10.79 0.14
CA PHE A 111 0.43 -10.68 1.61
C PHE A 111 0.92 -9.34 2.18
N CYS A 112 0.81 -8.23 1.43
CA CYS A 112 1.17 -6.90 1.91
C CYS A 112 0.05 -6.31 2.80
N GLN A 113 0.40 -5.45 3.75
CA GLN A 113 -0.43 -5.11 4.92
C GLN A 113 -1.65 -4.22 4.57
N ASP A 114 -1.54 -3.31 3.60
CA ASP A 114 -2.68 -2.56 3.04
C ASP A 114 -3.43 -3.33 1.92
N GLY A 115 -3.25 -4.66 1.89
CA GLY A 115 -3.70 -5.53 0.81
C GLY A 115 -2.61 -5.77 -0.24
N ALA A 116 -2.86 -6.70 -1.17
CA ALA A 116 -1.96 -6.93 -2.31
C ALA A 116 -2.19 -5.85 -3.38
N SER A 117 -1.88 -4.59 -3.06
CA SER A 117 -2.03 -3.44 -3.95
C SER A 117 -0.77 -3.24 -4.78
N THR A 118 -0.98 -3.03 -6.08
CA THR A 118 -0.11 -2.24 -6.95
C THR A 118 -0.78 -0.87 -7.06
N SER A 119 -0.29 0.12 -6.37
CA SER A 119 -0.79 1.50 -6.44
C SER A 119 -0.04 2.24 -7.54
N THR A 120 -0.78 2.82 -8.48
CA THR A 120 -0.21 3.61 -9.58
C THR A 120 -0.62 5.05 -9.40
N LYS A 121 0.34 5.95 -9.12
CA LYS A 121 0.06 7.37 -8.95
C LYS A 121 0.15 8.19 -10.24
N ALA A 122 0.58 7.60 -11.37
CA ALA A 122 0.32 8.08 -12.74
C ALA A 122 0.99 7.17 -13.81
N THR A 123 0.25 6.30 -14.50
CA THR A 123 0.40 5.90 -15.93
C THR A 123 -0.72 4.92 -16.36
N PRO A 124 -1.09 4.80 -17.66
CA PRO A 124 -2.33 4.15 -18.09
C PRO A 124 -2.31 2.63 -18.28
N ASP A 125 -1.16 1.95 -18.21
CA ASP A 125 -1.08 0.52 -18.58
C ASP A 125 -0.08 -0.25 -17.70
N SER A 126 -0.55 -0.73 -16.55
CA SER A 126 0.07 -1.85 -15.86
C SER A 126 -1.02 -2.90 -15.63
N THR A 127 -0.95 -4.01 -16.36
CA THR A 127 -1.87 -5.13 -16.16
C THR A 127 -1.54 -5.78 -14.81
N SER A 128 -2.26 -5.40 -13.75
CA SER A 128 -2.19 -6.08 -12.46
C SER A 128 -2.88 -7.45 -12.58
N SER A 129 -2.11 -8.53 -12.53
CA SER A 129 -2.66 -9.87 -12.37
C SER A 129 -3.25 -9.97 -10.96
N GLY A 130 -4.56 -9.76 -10.87
CA GLY A 130 -5.31 -9.56 -9.63
C GLY A 130 -5.09 -10.61 -8.53
N SER A 131 -5.12 -10.11 -7.29
CA SER A 131 -5.31 -10.89 -6.07
C SER A 131 -6.57 -11.76 -6.18
N ARG A 132 -6.41 -13.07 -6.41
CA ARG A 132 -7.48 -14.03 -6.11
C ARG A 132 -7.46 -14.29 -4.61
N SER A 133 -8.19 -13.48 -3.85
CA SER A 133 -8.57 -13.81 -2.49
C SER A 133 -9.39 -15.11 -2.50
N ARG A 134 -8.74 -16.23 -2.20
CA ARG A 134 -9.45 -17.48 -1.92
C ARG A 134 -9.73 -17.51 -0.43
N THR A 135 -10.83 -16.88 -0.03
CA THR A 135 -11.41 -17.08 1.29
C THR A 135 -11.69 -18.57 1.46
N THR A 136 -10.80 -19.27 2.16
CA THR A 136 -11.10 -20.60 2.64
C THR A 136 -12.00 -20.39 3.84
N THR A 137 -13.32 -20.35 3.63
CA THR A 137 -14.30 -20.39 4.72
C THR A 137 -14.05 -21.66 5.49
N ARG A 138 -13.32 -21.57 6.61
CA ARG A 138 -13.34 -22.62 7.62
C ARG A 138 -14.79 -22.67 8.10
N ARG A 139 -15.50 -23.74 7.74
CA ARG A 139 -16.81 -24.04 8.34
C ARG A 139 -16.56 -24.25 9.84
N SER A 140 -16.83 -23.23 10.63
CA SER A 140 -17.04 -23.39 12.06
C SER A 140 -18.36 -24.14 12.22
N GLU A 141 -18.29 -25.41 12.59
CA GLU A 141 -19.44 -26.15 13.07
C GLU A 141 -19.86 -25.53 14.41
N THR A 142 -20.89 -24.68 14.38
CA THR A 142 -21.58 -24.23 15.59
C THR A 142 -22.62 -25.29 15.93
N MET A 143 -22.39 -26.07 16.98
CA MET A 143 -23.43 -26.92 17.58
C MET A 143 -24.55 -26.03 18.14
N ALA A 144 -25.77 -26.25 17.67
CA ALA A 144 -26.97 -25.53 18.06
C ALA A 144 -27.66 -26.19 19.26
N ALA A 145 -28.22 -25.37 20.15
CA ALA A 145 -29.43 -25.65 20.94
C ALA A 145 -29.98 -24.30 21.43
N SER A 146 -30.97 -23.74 20.74
CA SER A 146 -32.42 -23.82 21.03
C SER A 146 -32.88 -22.86 22.13
N GLY A 147 -33.68 -21.87 21.76
CA GLY A 147 -34.38 -21.00 22.70
C GLY A 147 -35.10 -19.86 22.00
N THR A 148 -36.37 -20.07 21.66
CA THR A 148 -37.31 -19.11 21.10
C THR A 148 -37.53 -17.92 22.02
N ALA A 149 -37.30 -16.70 21.53
CA ALA A 149 -37.68 -15.47 22.25
C ALA A 149 -39.12 -15.09 21.87
N GLU A 150 -40.05 -15.34 22.80
CA GLU A 150 -41.42 -14.86 22.75
C GLU A 150 -41.50 -13.47 23.40
N THR A 151 -42.06 -12.50 22.66
CA THR A 151 -42.33 -11.14 23.12
C THR A 151 -43.45 -11.10 24.15
N ALA A 152 -43.24 -10.48 25.31
CA ALA A 152 -44.32 -9.98 26.15
C ALA A 152 -43.93 -8.72 26.94
N THR A 153 -44.86 -7.79 26.93
CA THR A 153 -44.80 -6.41 27.42
C THR A 153 -45.09 -6.27 28.93
N ALA A 154 -44.55 -5.18 29.47
CA ALA A 154 -45.11 -4.29 30.49
C ALA A 154 -44.95 -4.57 32.00
N SER A 155 -44.52 -3.48 32.68
CA SER A 155 -45.16 -2.90 33.88
C SER A 155 -44.65 -3.27 35.29
N ALA A 156 -43.86 -2.33 35.82
CA ALA A 156 -44.02 -1.63 37.11
C ALA A 156 -43.51 -2.20 38.45
N SER A 157 -42.91 -1.24 39.19
CA SER A 157 -42.79 -1.09 40.65
C SER A 157 -41.59 -1.72 41.39
N ARG A 158 -40.67 -0.83 41.84
CA ARG A 158 -39.75 -1.08 42.96
C ARG A 158 -40.56 -1.13 44.26
N PRO A 159 -40.08 -1.86 45.28
CA PRO A 159 -39.45 -1.13 46.38
C PRO A 159 -38.15 -1.75 46.89
N SER A 160 -37.31 -0.88 47.46
CA SER A 160 -36.06 -1.18 48.14
C SER A 160 -36.27 -1.90 49.47
N ARG A 161 -35.39 -2.85 49.80
CA ARG A 161 -35.10 -3.15 51.21
C ARG A 161 -33.64 -3.54 51.41
N SER A 162 -32.88 -2.59 51.96
CA SER A 162 -31.54 -2.82 52.49
C SER A 162 -31.64 -3.71 53.74
N ARG A 163 -30.88 -4.80 53.77
CA ARG A 163 -30.51 -5.50 55.00
C ARG A 163 -29.02 -5.31 55.23
N ARG A 164 -28.73 -4.45 56.20
CA ARG A 164 -27.45 -4.24 56.85
C ARG A 164 -26.98 -5.54 57.50
N SER A 165 -25.81 -6.03 57.11
CA SER A 165 -25.14 -7.13 57.79
C SER A 165 -24.41 -6.59 59.02
N THR A 166 -24.63 -7.25 60.14
CA THR A 166 -23.87 -7.11 61.39
C THR A 166 -22.49 -7.74 61.24
N THR A 167 -21.46 -6.97 61.59
CA THR A 167 -20.38 -7.34 62.53
C THR A 167 -19.87 -6.04 63.13
#